data_AF-A0A6G0V270-F1
#
_entry.id   AF-A0A6G0V270-F1
#
_cell.length_a   1.000
_cell.length_b   1.000
_cell.length_c   1.000
_cell.angle_alpha   90.00
_cell.angle_beta   90.00
_cell.angle_gamma   90.00
#
_symmetry.space_group_name_H-M   'P 1'
#
loop_
_entity.id
_entity.type
_entity.pdbx_description
1 polymer ?
#
loop_
_entity_poly.entity_id
_entity_poly.type
_entity_poly.pdbx_seq_one_letter_code
_entity_poly.pdbx_strand_id
1 'polypeptide(L)'
;MSTNPFDDNNVKSYTFNKDPEDEVNEYEREIERVLQESVESTNRSVQRLANSEQVGANTAQELLVQREKLERTEKNLDDIHRTTVETQRNLNSLKSLFGGWFKNKFTKAPPTSTVPGSKSDSRLSSHLENSQFDGRPTNSSGPTLSAESRAAMKGTRFEALDNQVDENLDMMSSKLANLKNLGRALGSEVDEQNDMISRIQVKADRNDVIVRSQDNQMKKLLGYKGVAKPEDTAAFSKKK
;
A
#
# COMPACT_ATOMS: atom_id res chain seq x y z
N MET A 1 87.53 27.95 -23.33
CA MET A 1 86.20 28.26 -22.78
C MET A 1 85.23 27.18 -23.25
N SER A 2 84.83 26.28 -22.35
CA SER A 2 83.80 25.28 -22.61
C SER A 2 82.80 25.40 -21.48
N THR A 3 81.89 26.37 -21.61
CA THR A 3 80.74 26.54 -20.72
C THR A 3 79.70 25.53 -21.12
N ASN A 4 79.63 24.43 -20.38
CA ASN A 4 78.60 23.42 -20.53
C ASN A 4 77.26 24.01 -20.06
N PRO A 5 76.24 24.19 -20.94
CA PRO A 5 75.04 24.94 -20.62
C PRO A 5 73.96 24.11 -19.86
N PHE A 6 74.34 22.93 -19.37
CA PHE A 6 73.44 22.01 -18.67
C PHE A 6 73.83 21.75 -17.21
N ASP A 7 74.74 22.54 -16.65
CA ASP A 7 75.11 22.46 -15.22
C ASP A 7 74.22 23.34 -14.33
N ASP A 8 72.93 23.45 -14.70
CA ASP A 8 71.91 24.00 -13.82
C ASP A 8 71.09 22.84 -13.25
N ASN A 9 71.76 22.02 -12.41
CA ASN A 9 71.09 21.17 -11.44
C ASN A 9 70.47 22.04 -10.33
N ASN A 10 69.62 23.00 -10.70
CA ASN A 10 68.59 23.49 -9.80
C ASN A 10 67.38 22.57 -9.99
N VAL A 11 67.51 21.35 -9.48
CA VAL A 11 66.34 20.59 -9.06
C VAL A 11 65.72 21.46 -7.97
N LYS A 12 64.80 22.34 -8.35
CA LYS A 12 63.80 22.90 -7.44
C LYS A 12 63.05 21.70 -6.90
N SER A 13 63.55 21.15 -5.81
CA SER A 13 62.81 20.27 -4.95
C SER A 13 61.64 21.12 -4.45
N TYR A 14 60.50 20.98 -5.10
CA TYR A 14 59.22 21.39 -4.54
C TYR A 14 58.90 20.45 -3.38
N THR A 15 59.76 20.42 -2.35
CA THR A 15 59.35 20.03 -1.01
C THR A 15 58.46 21.18 -0.54
N PHE A 16 57.18 21.10 -0.87
CA PHE A 16 56.14 21.70 -0.05
C PHE A 16 56.30 21.08 1.34
N ASN A 17 57.15 21.68 2.18
CA ASN A 17 57.06 21.50 3.62
C ASN A 17 55.78 22.23 4.02
N LYS A 18 54.63 21.60 3.77
CA LYS A 18 53.40 22.00 4.41
C LYS A 18 53.63 21.75 5.90
N ASP A 19 53.43 22.79 6.72
CA ASP A 19 53.58 22.64 8.15
C ASP A 19 52.66 21.49 8.59
N PRO A 20 53.16 20.48 9.33
CA PRO A 20 52.32 19.39 9.81
C PRO A 20 51.08 19.90 10.57
N GLU A 21 51.15 21.08 11.19
CA GLU A 21 49.98 21.71 11.82
C GLU A 21 48.94 22.20 10.79
N ASP A 22 49.36 22.73 9.64
CA ASP A 22 48.46 23.17 8.57
C ASP A 22 47.72 21.99 7.93
N GLU A 23 48.41 20.84 7.80
CA GLU A 23 47.82 19.62 7.25
C GLU A 23 46.77 19.00 8.21
N VAL A 24 47.08 18.94 9.51
CA VAL A 24 46.11 18.48 10.53
C VAL A 24 44.88 19.39 10.58
N ASN A 25 45.07 20.70 10.54
CA ASN A 25 43.96 21.67 10.53
C ASN A 25 43.07 21.52 9.29
N GLU A 26 43.63 21.18 8.13
CA GLU A 26 42.84 20.91 6.93
C GLU A 26 42.02 19.63 7.05
N TYR A 27 42.62 18.54 7.56
CA TYR A 27 41.89 17.29 7.80
C TYR A 27 40.77 17.47 8.83
N GLU A 28 41.00 18.22 9.91
CA GLU A 28 39.94 18.50 10.89
C GLU A 28 38.73 19.22 10.27
N ARG A 29 38.98 20.23 9.42
CA ARG A 29 37.91 20.96 8.72
C ARG A 29 37.14 20.05 7.77
N GLU A 30 37.83 19.16 7.06
CA GLU A 30 37.19 18.23 6.15
C GLU A 30 36.34 17.18 6.89
N ILE A 31 36.84 16.66 8.01
CA ILE A 31 36.06 15.77 8.89
C ILE A 31 34.80 16.48 9.39
N GLU A 32 34.94 17.73 9.86
CA GLU A 32 33.80 18.53 10.32
C GLU A 32 32.76 18.71 9.22
N ARG A 33 33.21 19.11 8.03
CA ARG A 33 32.36 19.33 6.86
C ARG A 33 31.58 18.07 6.52
N VAL A 34 32.25 16.92 6.43
CA VAL A 34 31.61 15.64 6.08
C VAL A 34 30.61 15.21 7.15
N LEU A 35 30.95 15.33 8.44
CA LEU A 35 30.04 15.00 9.53
C LEU A 35 28.80 15.91 9.54
N GLN A 36 28.98 17.21 9.33
CA GLN A 36 27.87 18.16 9.28
C GLN A 36 26.96 17.91 8.08
N GLU A 37 27.54 17.66 6.89
CA GLU A 37 26.77 17.25 5.71
C GLU A 37 26.01 15.94 5.94
N SER A 38 26.62 15.00 6.66
CA SER A 38 25.99 13.73 7.03
C SER A 38 24.79 13.95 7.94
N VAL A 39 24.94 14.75 9.00
CA VAL A 39 23.85 15.12 9.91
C VAL A 39 22.69 15.77 9.16
N GLU A 40 22.97 16.74 8.29
CA GLU A 40 21.91 17.38 7.50
C GLU A 40 21.21 16.39 6.55
N SER A 41 21.98 15.50 5.93
CA SER A 41 21.45 14.48 5.03
C SER A 41 20.56 13.48 5.75
N THR A 42 20.99 12.99 6.92
CA THR A 42 20.20 12.06 7.73
C THR A 42 18.96 12.74 8.30
N ASN A 43 19.05 14.00 8.74
CA ASN A 43 17.88 14.78 9.19
C ASN A 43 16.82 14.92 8.09
N ARG A 44 17.23 15.29 6.86
CA ARG A 44 16.33 15.34 5.70
C ARG A 44 15.69 13.99 5.41
N SER A 45 16.47 12.92 5.56
CA SER A 45 15.99 11.55 5.31
C SER A 45 14.97 11.10 6.36
N VAL A 46 15.22 11.34 7.64
CA VAL A 46 14.26 11.08 8.74
C VAL A 46 12.94 11.82 8.48
N GLN A 47 13.01 13.10 8.10
CA GLN A 47 11.82 13.90 7.80
C GLN A 47 11.05 13.34 6.60
N ARG A 48 11.74 12.93 5.53
CA ARG A 48 11.12 12.31 4.35
C ARG A 48 10.45 10.98 4.69
N LEU A 49 11.06 10.18 5.55
CA LEU A 49 10.47 8.91 6.01
C LEU A 49 9.22 9.15 6.86
N ALA A 50 9.25 10.13 7.76
CA ALA A 50 8.07 10.52 8.55
C ALA A 50 6.90 10.96 7.66
N ASN A 51 7.17 11.79 6.64
CA ASN A 51 6.16 12.18 5.65
C ASN A 51 5.62 10.96 4.89
N SER A 52 6.48 10.01 4.55
CA SER A 52 6.09 8.77 3.86
C SER A 52 5.21 7.89 4.74
N GLU A 53 5.50 7.78 6.04
CA GLU A 53 4.68 7.04 7.00
C GLU A 53 3.28 7.66 7.09
N GLN A 54 3.18 8.99 7.15
CA GLN A 54 1.89 9.68 7.18
C GLN A 54 1.07 9.44 5.91
N VAL A 55 1.69 9.56 4.73
CA VAL A 55 1.03 9.26 3.45
C VAL A 55 0.56 7.81 3.41
N GLY A 56 1.39 6.86 3.86
CA GLY A 56 1.03 5.46 3.96
C GLY A 56 -0.14 5.20 4.91
N ALA A 57 -0.15 5.85 6.09
CA ALA A 57 -1.24 5.73 7.06
C ALA A 57 -2.57 6.25 6.51
N ASN A 58 -2.55 7.40 5.84
CA ASN A 58 -3.73 7.94 5.15
C ASN A 58 -4.22 7.00 4.04
N THR A 59 -3.29 6.42 3.28
CA THR A 59 -3.62 5.43 2.24
C THR A 59 -4.26 4.18 2.84
N ALA A 60 -3.75 3.71 3.98
CA ALA A 60 -4.34 2.57 4.69
C ALA A 60 -5.78 2.84 5.11
N GLN A 61 -6.06 4.02 5.68
CA GLN A 61 -7.41 4.40 6.07
C GLN A 61 -8.37 4.45 4.88
N GLU A 62 -7.93 5.02 3.76
CA GLU A 62 -8.74 5.07 2.54
C GLU A 62 -9.03 3.67 1.99
N LEU A 63 -8.06 2.74 2.00
CA LEU A 63 -8.30 1.35 1.61
C LEU A 63 -9.33 0.66 2.51
N LEU A 64 -9.30 0.90 3.83
CA LEU A 64 -10.32 0.35 4.75
C LEU A 64 -11.72 0.90 4.44
N VAL A 65 -11.84 2.20 4.13
CA VAL A 65 -13.11 2.79 3.70
C VAL A 65 -13.58 2.21 2.36
N GLN A 66 -12.68 2.01 1.41
CA GLN A 66 -12.99 1.38 0.12
C GLN A 66 -13.48 -0.06 0.31
N ARG A 67 -12.82 -0.82 1.17
CA ARG A 67 -13.23 -2.16 1.55
C ARG A 67 -14.66 -2.19 2.07
N GLU A 68 -15.01 -1.32 3.01
CA GLU A 68 -16.36 -1.26 3.58
C GLU A 68 -17.43 -1.00 2.50
N LYS A 69 -17.10 -0.19 1.48
CA LYS A 69 -17.98 0.03 0.31
C LYS A 69 -18.12 -1.23 -0.53
N LEU A 70 -17.04 -1.98 -0.76
CA LEU A 70 -17.08 -3.24 -1.50
C LEU A 70 -17.92 -4.28 -0.75
N GLU A 71 -17.75 -4.42 0.56
CA GLU A 71 -18.54 -5.35 1.39
C GLU A 71 -20.03 -5.01 1.37
N ARG A 72 -20.39 -3.72 1.47
CA ARG A 72 -21.78 -3.28 1.30
C ARG A 72 -22.33 -3.60 -0.09
N THR A 73 -21.51 -3.39 -1.13
CA THR A 73 -21.91 -3.68 -2.51
C THR A 73 -22.16 -5.17 -2.70
N GLU A 74 -21.27 -6.03 -2.20
CA GLU A 74 -21.43 -7.48 -2.26
C GLU A 74 -22.70 -7.93 -1.53
N LYS A 75 -22.95 -7.40 -0.32
CA LYS A 75 -24.17 -7.69 0.44
C LYS A 75 -25.44 -7.26 -0.30
N ASN A 76 -25.45 -6.07 -0.90
CA ASN A 76 -26.59 -5.59 -1.68
C ASN A 76 -26.88 -6.50 -2.89
N LEU A 77 -25.84 -7.02 -3.54
CA LEU A 77 -26.01 -8.00 -4.63
C LEU A 77 -26.58 -9.33 -4.11
N ASP A 78 -26.17 -9.79 -2.93
CA ASP A 78 -26.76 -10.98 -2.32
C ASP A 78 -28.24 -10.76 -1.96
N ASP A 79 -28.61 -9.57 -1.48
CA ASP A 79 -29.99 -9.19 -1.18
C ASP A 79 -30.86 -9.10 -2.44
N ILE A 80 -30.32 -8.52 -3.52
CA ILE A 80 -30.99 -8.54 -4.83
C ILE A 80 -31.21 -9.99 -5.27
N HIS A 81 -30.19 -10.85 -5.14
CA HIS A 81 -30.34 -12.25 -5.54
C HIS A 81 -31.47 -12.93 -4.75
N ARG A 82 -31.50 -12.79 -3.43
CA ARG A 82 -32.60 -13.32 -2.59
C ARG A 82 -33.96 -12.79 -3.05
N THR A 83 -34.05 -11.49 -3.30
CA THR A 83 -35.29 -10.85 -3.75
C THR A 83 -35.74 -11.41 -5.09
N THR A 84 -34.82 -11.60 -6.05
CA THR A 84 -35.16 -12.22 -7.34
C THR A 84 -35.67 -13.65 -7.18
N VAL A 85 -35.13 -14.45 -6.24
CA VAL A 85 -35.64 -15.80 -5.97
C VAL A 85 -37.08 -15.77 -5.43
N GLU A 86 -37.39 -14.84 -4.53
CA GLU A 86 -38.75 -14.65 -4.01
C GLU A 86 -39.71 -14.15 -5.11
N THR A 87 -39.29 -13.15 -5.88
CA THR A 87 -40.03 -12.64 -7.04
C THR A 87 -40.33 -13.75 -8.04
N GLN A 88 -39.38 -14.65 -8.33
CA GLN A 88 -39.63 -15.76 -9.25
C GLN A 88 -40.74 -16.69 -8.75
N ARG A 89 -40.76 -17.00 -7.44
CA ARG A 89 -41.83 -17.83 -6.84
C ARG A 89 -43.18 -17.15 -6.98
N ASN A 90 -43.25 -15.85 -6.76
CA ASN A 90 -44.47 -15.06 -6.92
C ASN A 90 -44.92 -14.94 -8.38
N LEU A 91 -44.00 -14.74 -9.33
CA LEU A 91 -44.33 -14.74 -10.76
C LEU A 91 -44.86 -16.10 -11.22
N ASN A 92 -44.30 -17.19 -10.69
CA ASN A 92 -44.77 -18.54 -10.98
C ASN A 92 -46.18 -18.78 -10.41
N SER A 93 -46.50 -18.27 -9.21
CA SER A 93 -47.85 -18.38 -8.65
C SER A 93 -48.88 -17.53 -9.42
N LEU A 94 -48.51 -16.33 -9.87
CA LEU A 94 -49.37 -15.45 -10.67
C LEU A 94 -49.71 -16.03 -12.05
N LYS A 95 -48.76 -16.67 -12.74
CA LYS A 95 -49.06 -17.42 -13.98
C LYS A 95 -50.14 -18.49 -13.77
N SER A 96 -50.16 -19.11 -12.58
CA SER A 96 -51.13 -20.14 -12.23
C SER A 96 -52.56 -19.62 -12.02
N LEU A 97 -52.77 -18.30 -11.88
CA LEU A 97 -54.09 -17.71 -11.63
C LEU A 97 -54.83 -17.26 -12.90
N PHE A 98 -54.11 -17.05 -14.00
CA PHE A 98 -54.72 -16.63 -15.29
C PHE A 98 -55.06 -17.83 -16.22
N GLY A 99 -54.87 -19.06 -15.74
CA GLY A 99 -55.15 -20.29 -16.48
C GLY A 99 -55.59 -21.43 -15.58
N GLY A 100 -56.79 -21.34 -14.98
CA GLY A 100 -57.54 -22.50 -14.49
C GLY A 100 -57.12 -23.13 -13.15
N TRP A 101 -57.99 -22.96 -12.16
CA TRP A 101 -58.36 -23.90 -11.08
C TRP A 101 -57.23 -24.53 -10.19
N PHE A 102 -57.07 -23.94 -8.99
CA PHE A 102 -56.75 -24.53 -7.67
C PHE A 102 -55.29 -24.79 -7.21
N LYS A 103 -55.04 -24.18 -6.03
CA LYS A 103 -54.24 -24.59 -4.86
C LYS A 103 -52.86 -25.21 -5.11
N ASN A 104 -51.80 -24.49 -4.72
CA ASN A 104 -50.66 -25.18 -4.12
C ASN A 104 -50.08 -24.44 -2.91
N LYS A 105 -49.84 -25.24 -1.87
CA LYS A 105 -49.55 -24.84 -0.49
C LYS A 105 -48.06 -24.54 -0.34
N PHE A 106 -47.80 -23.46 0.42
CA PHE A 106 -46.57 -23.12 1.11
C PHE A 106 -45.51 -24.23 1.17
N THR A 107 -44.36 -24.00 0.52
CA THR A 107 -43.15 -24.79 0.74
C THR A 107 -42.02 -23.90 1.23
N LYS A 108 -41.41 -24.40 2.30
CA LYS A 108 -40.44 -23.85 3.25
C LYS A 108 -39.21 -23.23 2.55
N ALA A 109 -38.78 -22.05 3.02
CA ALA A 109 -37.54 -21.40 2.55
C ALA A 109 -36.29 -22.22 2.95
N PRO A 110 -35.25 -22.31 2.10
CA PRO A 110 -33.99 -22.93 2.46
C PRO A 110 -33.17 -22.04 3.42
N PRO A 111 -32.29 -22.63 4.26
CA PRO A 111 -31.50 -21.89 5.24
C PRO A 111 -30.51 -20.94 4.56
N THR A 112 -30.46 -19.70 5.07
CA THR A 112 -29.49 -18.68 4.69
C THR A 112 -28.08 -19.15 5.04
N SER A 113 -27.26 -19.38 4.02
CA SER A 113 -25.83 -19.58 4.15
C SER A 113 -25.19 -18.31 4.71
N THR A 114 -24.72 -18.39 5.96
CA THR A 114 -23.86 -17.39 6.60
C THR A 114 -22.56 -17.28 5.83
N VAL A 115 -22.35 -16.16 5.14
CA VAL A 115 -21.07 -15.83 4.51
C VAL A 115 -20.06 -15.54 5.63
N PRO A 116 -18.88 -16.18 5.65
CA PRO A 116 -17.87 -15.89 6.67
C PRO A 116 -17.40 -14.44 6.51
N GLY A 117 -17.43 -13.66 7.59
CA GLY A 117 -16.85 -12.32 7.63
C GLY A 117 -15.37 -12.35 7.22
N SER A 118 -14.99 -11.41 6.37
CA SER A 118 -13.66 -11.38 5.76
C SER A 118 -12.60 -11.07 6.82
N LYS A 119 -11.67 -12.01 7.05
CA LYS A 119 -10.71 -11.99 8.18
C LYS A 119 -9.62 -10.93 8.08
N SER A 120 -9.57 -10.19 6.99
CA SER A 120 -8.37 -9.45 6.62
C SER A 120 -8.40 -7.94 6.89
N ASP A 121 -9.58 -7.40 7.20
CA ASP A 121 -9.71 -6.12 7.92
C ASP A 121 -8.77 -6.09 9.15
N SER A 122 -8.61 -7.23 9.83
CA SER A 122 -7.75 -7.36 11.00
C SER A 122 -6.28 -6.99 10.77
N ARG A 123 -5.70 -7.19 9.58
CA ARG A 123 -4.24 -7.00 9.38
C ARG A 123 -3.86 -5.55 9.15
N LEU A 124 -4.58 -4.85 8.27
CA LEU A 124 -4.30 -3.44 8.01
C LEU A 124 -4.75 -2.57 9.19
N SER A 125 -5.93 -2.87 9.75
CA SER A 125 -6.44 -2.20 10.95
C SER A 125 -5.53 -2.43 12.16
N SER A 126 -5.05 -3.66 12.40
CA SER A 126 -4.09 -3.91 13.49
C SER A 126 -2.73 -3.26 13.25
N HIS A 127 -2.28 -3.08 12.00
CA HIS A 127 -1.04 -2.33 11.74
C HIS A 127 -1.19 -0.84 12.02
N LEU A 128 -2.37 -0.26 11.71
CA LEU A 128 -2.65 1.13 12.04
C LEU A 128 -2.77 1.32 13.56
N GLU A 129 -3.41 0.39 14.25
CA GLU A 129 -3.59 0.43 15.71
C GLU A 129 -2.28 0.13 16.46
N ASN A 130 -1.49 -0.83 16.00
CA ASN A 130 -0.17 -1.16 16.54
C ASN A 130 0.96 -0.27 15.99
N SER A 131 0.68 0.76 15.20
CA SER A 131 1.72 1.72 14.78
C SER A 131 2.29 2.53 15.97
N GLN A 132 1.71 2.38 17.17
CA GLN A 132 2.31 2.72 18.46
C GLN A 132 3.34 1.69 18.95
N PHE A 133 3.87 0.82 18.10
CA PHE A 133 4.92 -0.12 18.49
C PHE A 133 6.17 0.66 18.88
N ASP A 134 6.32 0.74 20.20
CA ASP A 134 7.49 1.03 21.02
C ASP A 134 8.78 1.10 20.20
N GLY A 135 9.50 2.22 20.31
CA GLY A 135 10.74 2.55 19.59
C GLY A 135 11.94 1.65 19.89
N ARG A 136 11.68 0.37 20.12
CA ARG A 136 12.64 -0.71 20.30
C ARG A 136 13.30 -0.96 18.94
N PRO A 137 14.58 -0.60 18.75
CA PRO A 137 15.26 -0.82 17.49
C PRO A 137 15.36 -2.33 17.26
N THR A 138 14.61 -2.84 16.28
CA THR A 138 14.68 -4.27 15.91
C THR A 138 15.98 -4.59 15.19
N ASN A 139 16.63 -3.56 14.63
CA ASN A 139 17.99 -3.57 14.10
C ASN A 139 18.61 -2.20 14.38
N SER A 140 19.50 -2.09 15.36
CA SER A 140 20.36 -0.92 15.48
C SER A 140 21.28 -0.88 14.27
N SER A 141 21.25 0.20 13.51
CA SER A 141 22.30 0.52 12.56
C SER A 141 23.55 0.67 13.40
N GLY A 142 24.46 -0.32 13.35
CA GLY A 142 25.68 -0.26 14.16
C GLY A 142 26.47 1.03 13.90
N PRO A 143 27.52 1.28 14.72
CA PRO A 143 28.40 2.44 14.57
C PRO A 143 28.75 2.73 13.11
N THR A 144 28.54 3.97 12.67
CA THR A 144 28.96 4.39 11.32
C THR A 144 30.49 4.41 11.17
N LEU A 145 31.18 4.83 12.23
CA LEU A 145 32.63 4.85 12.30
C LEU A 145 33.22 3.64 13.04
N SER A 146 34.46 3.30 12.68
CA SER A 146 35.21 2.24 13.36
C SER A 146 35.46 2.58 14.84
N ALA A 147 35.65 1.56 15.68
CA ALA A 147 35.93 1.76 17.11
C ALA A 147 37.20 2.62 17.34
N GLU A 148 38.21 2.47 16.49
CA GLU A 148 39.44 3.27 16.54
C GLU A 148 39.18 4.74 16.17
N SER A 149 38.39 4.98 15.12
CA SER A 149 37.99 6.33 14.71
C SER A 149 37.15 7.03 15.78
N ARG A 150 36.22 6.33 16.43
CA ARG A 150 35.43 6.88 17.54
C ARG A 150 36.27 7.17 18.77
N ALA A 151 37.24 6.31 19.08
CA ALA A 151 38.18 6.56 20.17
C ALA A 151 39.03 7.81 19.91
N ALA A 152 39.44 8.03 18.66
CA ALA A 152 40.17 9.23 18.24
C ALA A 152 39.30 10.52 18.29
N MET A 153 38.00 10.40 18.02
CA MET A 153 37.05 11.53 18.07
C MET A 153 36.46 11.79 19.46
N LYS A 154 36.65 10.87 20.42
CA LYS A 154 36.07 10.98 21.76
C LYS A 154 36.57 12.23 22.49
N GLY A 155 35.65 12.98 23.07
CA GLY A 155 35.94 14.25 23.75
C GLY A 155 36.15 15.44 22.81
N THR A 156 36.03 15.23 21.49
CA THR A 156 36.06 16.32 20.50
C THR A 156 34.65 16.74 20.10
N ARG A 157 34.53 17.87 19.38
CA ARG A 157 33.26 18.32 18.79
C ARG A 157 32.65 17.30 17.81
N PHE A 158 33.49 16.43 17.21
CA PHE A 158 33.07 15.43 16.22
C PHE A 158 32.27 14.29 16.84
N GLU A 159 32.49 13.96 18.12
CA GLU A 159 31.74 12.91 18.82
C GLU A 159 30.23 13.23 18.84
N ALA A 160 29.86 14.49 19.06
CA ALA A 160 28.45 14.89 19.08
C ALA A 160 27.80 14.75 17.69
N LEU A 161 28.52 15.12 16.63
CA LEU A 161 28.03 14.99 15.25
C LEU A 161 27.90 13.51 14.84
N ASP A 162 28.89 12.69 15.13
CA ASP A 162 28.88 11.24 14.87
C ASP A 162 27.72 10.55 15.59
N ASN A 163 27.54 10.83 16.88
CA ASN A 163 26.43 10.29 17.66
C ASN A 163 25.06 10.70 17.08
N GLN A 164 24.93 11.93 16.58
CA GLN A 164 23.70 12.39 15.93
C GLN A 164 23.44 11.69 14.58
N VAL A 165 24.49 11.37 13.82
CA VAL A 165 24.36 10.58 12.59
C VAL A 165 23.86 9.18 12.93
N ASP A 166 24.49 8.51 13.91
CA ASP A 166 24.08 7.17 14.35
C ASP A 166 22.61 7.15 14.83
N GLU A 167 22.22 8.10 15.69
CA GLU A 167 20.84 8.21 16.18
C GLU A 167 19.84 8.41 15.03
N ASN A 168 20.18 9.26 14.05
CA ASN A 168 19.34 9.45 12.89
C ASN A 168 19.23 8.17 12.04
N LEU A 169 20.30 7.42 11.85
CA LEU A 169 20.29 6.16 11.10
C LEU A 169 19.48 5.07 11.80
N ASP A 170 19.50 5.04 13.14
CA ASP A 170 18.62 4.17 13.93
C ASP A 170 17.14 4.54 13.74
N MET A 171 16.81 5.84 13.81
CA MET A 171 15.45 6.31 13.52
C MET A 171 15.04 5.96 12.09
N MET A 172 15.92 6.14 11.11
CA MET A 172 15.66 5.77 9.71
C MET A 172 15.41 4.27 9.56
N SER A 173 16.23 3.41 10.19
CA SER A 173 16.08 1.96 10.18
C SER A 173 14.70 1.54 10.71
N SER A 174 14.29 2.10 11.85
CA SER A 174 12.97 1.85 12.44
C SER A 174 11.83 2.27 11.51
N LYS A 175 11.89 3.50 10.97
CA LYS A 175 10.88 4.00 10.03
C LYS A 175 10.80 3.18 8.75
N LEU A 176 11.93 2.74 8.21
CA LEU A 176 11.97 1.86 7.04
C LEU A 176 11.34 0.49 7.34
N ALA A 177 11.58 -0.07 8.53
CA ALA A 177 10.93 -1.31 8.95
C ALA A 177 9.40 -1.15 9.05
N ASN A 178 8.94 -0.04 9.61
CA ASN A 178 7.51 0.30 9.68
C ASN A 178 6.91 0.45 8.27
N LEU A 179 7.54 1.24 7.41
CA LEU A 179 7.12 1.43 6.01
C LEU A 179 7.07 0.12 5.23
N LYS A 180 8.03 -0.78 5.46
CA LYS A 180 8.04 -2.12 4.85
C LYS A 180 6.83 -2.94 5.29
N ASN A 181 6.53 -2.95 6.59
CA ASN A 181 5.38 -3.69 7.12
C ASN A 181 4.06 -3.09 6.62
N LEU A 182 3.94 -1.76 6.64
CA LEU A 182 2.80 -1.04 6.10
C LEU A 182 2.63 -1.33 4.60
N GLY A 183 3.69 -1.25 3.80
CA GLY A 183 3.64 -1.55 2.37
C GLY A 183 3.18 -2.99 2.07
N ARG A 184 3.60 -3.97 2.87
CA ARG A 184 3.11 -5.35 2.78
C ARG A 184 1.62 -5.47 3.14
N ALA A 185 1.18 -4.79 4.19
CA ALA A 185 -0.22 -4.79 4.61
C ALA A 185 -1.12 -4.12 3.55
N LEU A 186 -0.70 -2.97 3.01
CA LEU A 186 -1.37 -2.29 1.90
C LEU A 186 -1.46 -3.19 0.67
N GLY A 187 -0.37 -3.86 0.28
CA GLY A 187 -0.37 -4.80 -0.84
C GLY A 187 -1.36 -5.96 -0.65
N SER A 188 -1.36 -6.59 0.53
CA SER A 188 -2.31 -7.66 0.85
C SER A 188 -3.76 -7.19 0.80
N GLU A 189 -4.05 -5.99 1.30
CA GLU A 189 -5.40 -5.42 1.26
C GLU A 189 -5.87 -5.17 -0.17
N VAL A 190 -5.00 -4.64 -1.04
CA VAL A 190 -5.31 -4.43 -2.46
C VAL A 190 -5.60 -5.74 -3.18
N ASP A 191 -4.79 -6.79 -2.95
CA ASP A 191 -5.00 -8.10 -3.56
C ASP A 191 -6.37 -8.69 -3.18
N GLU A 192 -6.75 -8.57 -1.92
CA GLU A 192 -8.05 -9.06 -1.45
C GLU A 192 -9.23 -8.21 -1.96
N GLN A 193 -9.05 -6.90 -2.07
CA GLN A 193 -10.04 -6.02 -2.71
C GLN A 193 -10.23 -6.38 -4.18
N ASN A 194 -9.17 -6.74 -4.90
CA ASN A 194 -9.26 -7.25 -6.28
C ASN A 194 -10.07 -8.55 -6.35
N ASP A 195 -9.87 -9.46 -5.40
CA ASP A 195 -10.68 -10.68 -5.30
C ASP A 195 -12.15 -10.37 -4.98
N MET A 196 -12.42 -9.41 -4.08
CA MET A 196 -13.79 -8.94 -3.79
C MET A 196 -14.46 -8.36 -5.04
N ILE A 197 -13.77 -7.50 -5.79
CA ILE A 197 -14.27 -6.89 -7.02
C ILE A 197 -14.62 -7.98 -8.05
N SER A 198 -13.78 -9.00 -8.20
CA SER A 198 -14.03 -10.12 -9.10
C SER A 198 -15.30 -10.89 -8.73
N ARG A 199 -15.52 -11.15 -7.44
CA ARG A 199 -16.76 -11.79 -6.96
C ARG A 199 -17.99 -10.91 -7.16
N ILE A 200 -17.87 -9.62 -6.83
CA ILE A 200 -18.92 -8.61 -7.03
C ILE A 200 -19.33 -8.55 -8.50
N GLN A 201 -18.38 -8.54 -9.43
CA GLN A 201 -18.65 -8.51 -10.86
C GLN A 201 -19.48 -9.72 -11.29
N VAL A 202 -19.09 -10.94 -10.90
CA VAL A 202 -19.84 -12.16 -11.23
C VAL A 202 -21.27 -12.12 -10.65
N LYS A 203 -21.43 -11.65 -9.40
CA LYS A 203 -22.75 -11.52 -8.77
C LYS A 203 -23.60 -10.46 -9.48
N ALA A 204 -23.00 -9.34 -9.88
CA ALA A 204 -23.66 -8.26 -10.60
C ALA A 204 -24.18 -8.72 -11.96
N ASP A 205 -23.33 -9.36 -12.77
CA ASP A 205 -23.70 -9.89 -14.08
C ASP A 205 -24.86 -10.90 -13.97
N ARG A 206 -24.77 -11.82 -12.99
CA ARG A 206 -25.83 -12.79 -12.72
C ARG A 206 -27.15 -12.10 -12.35
N ASN A 207 -27.10 -11.12 -11.45
CA ASN A 207 -28.29 -10.41 -11.00
C ASN A 207 -28.93 -9.59 -12.12
N ASP A 208 -28.14 -8.91 -12.95
CA ASP A 208 -28.63 -8.14 -14.11
C ASP A 208 -29.42 -9.04 -15.07
N VAL A 209 -28.87 -10.21 -15.43
CA VAL A 209 -29.56 -11.17 -16.32
C VAL A 209 -30.89 -11.64 -15.70
N ILE A 210 -30.90 -11.98 -14.41
CA ILE A 210 -32.11 -12.46 -13.73
C ILE A 210 -33.16 -11.36 -13.65
N VAL A 211 -32.78 -10.15 -13.23
CA VAL A 211 -33.69 -9.01 -13.08
C VAL A 211 -34.32 -8.65 -14.44
N ARG A 212 -33.52 -8.57 -15.52
CA ARG A 212 -34.05 -8.32 -16.87
C ARG A 212 -35.03 -9.41 -17.33
N SER A 213 -34.73 -10.67 -17.04
CA SER A 213 -35.62 -11.79 -17.36
C SER A 213 -36.96 -11.66 -16.62
N GLN A 214 -36.92 -11.36 -15.33
CA GLN A 214 -38.10 -11.20 -14.48
C GLN A 214 -38.94 -9.98 -14.87
N ASP A 215 -38.31 -8.85 -15.19
CA ASP A 215 -38.97 -7.66 -15.70
C ASP A 215 -39.75 -7.97 -16.99
N ASN A 216 -39.13 -8.68 -17.92
CA ASN A 216 -39.78 -9.12 -19.15
C ASN A 216 -40.94 -10.10 -18.90
N GLN A 217 -40.80 -11.01 -17.93
CA GLN A 217 -41.90 -11.92 -17.53
C GLN A 217 -43.08 -11.13 -16.96
N MET A 218 -42.81 -10.15 -16.10
CA MET A 218 -43.82 -9.29 -15.49
C MET A 218 -44.55 -8.43 -16.54
N LYS A 219 -43.82 -7.81 -17.49
CA LYS A 219 -44.41 -7.08 -18.61
C LYS A 219 -45.36 -7.93 -19.45
N LYS A 220 -44.98 -9.18 -19.72
CA LYS A 220 -45.85 -10.15 -20.44
C LYS A 220 -47.12 -10.48 -19.64
N LEU A 221 -47.01 -10.71 -18.32
CA LEU A 221 -48.17 -10.97 -17.46
C LEU A 221 -49.14 -9.80 -17.41
N LEU A 222 -48.62 -8.57 -17.45
CA LEU A 222 -49.41 -7.33 -17.46
C LEU A 222 -50.02 -7.01 -18.83
N GLY A 223 -49.81 -7.86 -19.85
CA GLY A 223 -50.43 -7.70 -21.17
C GLY A 223 -49.73 -6.71 -22.10
N TYR A 224 -48.50 -6.26 -21.79
CA TYR A 224 -47.70 -5.46 -22.72
C TYR A 224 -47.30 -6.32 -23.93
N LYS A 225 -48.01 -6.18 -25.06
CA LYS A 225 -47.66 -6.77 -26.37
C LYS A 225 -46.68 -5.83 -27.09
N GLY A 226 -45.43 -6.29 -27.31
CA GLY A 226 -44.47 -5.58 -28.16
C GLY A 226 -43.06 -5.32 -27.58
N VAL A 227 -42.69 -5.91 -26.44
CA VAL A 227 -41.32 -5.74 -25.91
C VAL A 227 -40.34 -6.53 -26.81
N ALA A 228 -39.55 -5.79 -27.58
CA ALA A 228 -38.50 -6.33 -28.43
C ALA A 228 -37.55 -7.21 -27.61
N LYS A 229 -37.11 -8.33 -28.21
CA LYS A 229 -36.07 -9.20 -27.61
C LYS A 229 -34.83 -8.34 -27.34
N PRO A 230 -34.16 -8.50 -26.18
CA PRO A 230 -32.87 -7.84 -25.99
C PRO A 230 -31.90 -8.40 -27.03
N GLU A 231 -31.35 -7.53 -27.87
CA GLU A 231 -30.25 -7.89 -28.75
C GLU A 231 -29.05 -8.26 -27.88
N ASP A 232 -28.44 -9.41 -28.17
CA ASP A 232 -27.21 -9.85 -27.54
C ASP A 232 -26.11 -8.80 -27.74
N THR A 233 -25.89 -7.94 -26.74
CA THR A 233 -24.64 -7.17 -26.65
C THR A 233 -23.53 -8.08 -26.12
N ALA A 234 -23.30 -9.20 -26.80
CA ALA A 234 -22.07 -10.00 -26.72
C ALA A 234 -20.97 -9.43 -27.65
N ALA A 235 -21.06 -8.13 -27.96
CA ALA A 235 -20.12 -7.41 -28.82
C ALA A 235 -18.91 -6.82 -28.05
N PHE A 236 -18.51 -7.42 -26.93
CA PHE A 236 -17.16 -7.27 -26.38
C PHE A 236 -16.40 -8.60 -26.43
N SER A 237 -16.50 -9.30 -27.56
CA SER A 237 -15.49 -10.25 -27.98
C SER A 237 -14.30 -9.48 -28.56
N LYS A 238 -13.18 -9.52 -27.83
CA LYS A 238 -11.78 -9.34 -28.28
C LYS A 238 -11.57 -8.46 -29.52
N LYS A 239 -11.04 -7.26 -29.31
CA LYS A 239 -10.05 -6.70 -30.24
C LYS A 239 -8.65 -7.03 -29.70
N LYS A 240 -7.81 -7.53 -30.62
CA LYS A 240 -6.37 -7.75 -30.46
C LYS A 240 -5.67 -6.50 -29.96
#